data_AF-A0A7V4MPS1-F1
#
_entry.id   AF-A0A7V4MPS1-F1
#
_cell.length_a   1.000
_cell.length_b   1.000
_cell.length_c   1.000
_cell.angle_alpha   90.00
_cell.angle_beta   90.00
_cell.angle_gamma   90.00
#
_symmetry.space_group_name_H-M   'P 1'
#
loop_
_entity.id
_entity.type
_entity.pdbx_description
1 polymer ?
#
loop_
_entity_poly.entity_id
_entity_poly.type
_entity_poly.pdbx_seq_one_letter_code
_entity_poly.pdbx_strand_id
1 'polypeptide(L)'
;AIAAVEEWVRQNPEPNACDREALIALVTQCLDVGVPPSSIPLRQALVHHHALLEGEEKLAKLREYIRLERQKQGLDLDEPETEDAADAGDEEEPEEQDFSEEQREAERVAVAAALLGKNLLLLGGVPKQKVCDVLQDQLGCSARWLRTSKTDKAAKFEADIRKADYVVVVKNLVSHDICDKAREWTKETGRHCVVLRSGYGAVQIVHHLYEYLLGRDP
;
A
#
# COMPACT_ATOMS: atom_id res chain seq x y z
N ALA A 1 -9.08 21.03 -17.71
CA ALA A 1 -8.39 21.69 -16.58
C ALA A 1 -7.05 21.03 -16.30
N ILE A 2 -7.00 19.74 -15.96
CA ILE A 2 -5.73 19.01 -15.71
C ILE A 2 -4.72 19.13 -16.86
N ALA A 3 -5.17 19.02 -18.11
CA ALA A 3 -4.30 19.17 -19.28
C ALA A 3 -3.51 20.49 -19.33
N ALA A 4 -4.05 21.58 -18.75
CA ALA A 4 -3.34 22.86 -18.66
C ALA A 4 -2.21 22.83 -17.63
N VAL A 5 -2.40 22.09 -16.52
CA VAL A 5 -1.35 21.82 -15.53
C VAL A 5 -0.27 20.94 -16.14
N GLU A 6 -0.64 19.87 -16.85
CA GLU A 6 0.31 18.99 -17.54
C GLU A 6 1.13 19.73 -18.61
N GLU A 7 0.47 20.60 -19.40
CA GLU A 7 1.14 21.46 -20.37
C GLU A 7 2.13 22.40 -19.70
N TRP A 8 1.71 23.05 -18.61
CA TRP A 8 2.58 23.95 -17.86
C TRP A 8 3.79 23.21 -17.29
N VAL A 9 3.60 22.02 -16.71
CA VAL A 9 4.70 21.19 -16.16
C VAL A 9 5.66 20.77 -17.28
N ARG A 10 5.14 20.43 -18.46
CA ARG A 10 5.97 20.09 -19.62
C ARG A 10 6.82 21.26 -20.11
N GLN A 11 6.27 22.47 -20.06
CA GLN A 11 6.97 23.70 -20.43
C GLN A 11 7.97 24.15 -19.34
N ASN A 12 7.78 23.70 -18.10
CA ASN A 12 8.57 24.08 -16.94
C ASN A 12 9.11 22.85 -16.19
N PRO A 13 10.03 22.08 -16.79
CA PRO A 13 10.50 20.81 -16.24
C PRO A 13 11.37 20.97 -14.99
N GLU A 14 12.01 22.12 -14.78
CA GLU A 14 12.86 22.38 -13.61
C GLU A 14 12.12 23.18 -12.52
N PRO A 15 11.86 22.59 -11.34
CA PRO A 15 11.06 23.23 -10.28
C PRO A 15 11.65 24.56 -9.77
N ASN A 16 12.97 24.73 -9.85
CA ASN A 16 13.69 25.84 -9.24
C ASN A 16 13.62 27.16 -10.04
N ALA A 17 13.16 27.11 -11.30
CA ALA A 17 13.07 28.27 -12.20
C ALA A 17 11.62 28.61 -12.60
N CYS A 18 10.65 28.02 -11.90
CA CYS A 18 9.24 28.06 -12.24
C CYS A 18 8.50 29.28 -11.67
N ASP A 19 7.49 29.75 -12.40
CA ASP A 19 6.51 30.72 -11.90
C ASP A 19 5.51 30.05 -10.93
N ARG A 20 5.79 30.20 -9.63
CA ARG A 20 4.95 29.68 -8.54
C ARG A 20 3.50 30.17 -8.63
N GLU A 21 3.29 31.45 -8.92
CA GLU A 21 1.95 32.05 -8.92
C GLU A 21 1.11 31.52 -10.07
N ALA A 22 1.72 31.36 -11.26
CA ALA A 22 1.06 30.76 -12.41
C ALA A 22 0.62 29.32 -12.14
N LEU A 23 1.47 28.50 -11.50
CA LEU A 23 1.11 27.13 -11.14
C LEU A 23 -0.04 27.08 -10.14
N ILE A 24 0.01 27.90 -9.08
CA ILE A 24 -1.05 27.94 -8.06
C ILE A 24 -2.38 28.36 -8.67
N ALA A 25 -2.39 29.34 -9.59
CA ALA A 25 -3.59 29.77 -10.28
C ALA A 25 -4.21 28.63 -11.11
N LEU A 26 -3.38 27.89 -11.87
CA LEU A 26 -3.83 26.75 -12.68
C LEU A 26 -4.38 25.61 -11.83
N VAL A 27 -3.71 25.29 -10.72
CA VAL A 27 -4.13 24.23 -9.79
C VAL A 27 -5.44 24.63 -9.10
N THR A 28 -5.56 25.87 -8.64
CA THR A 28 -6.78 26.39 -8.01
C THR A 28 -7.95 26.35 -9.00
N GLN A 29 -7.72 26.75 -10.26
CA GLN A 29 -8.73 26.67 -11.31
C GLN A 29 -9.19 25.22 -11.56
N CYS A 30 -8.29 24.23 -11.47
CA CYS A 30 -8.67 22.82 -11.56
C CYS A 30 -9.63 22.42 -10.43
N LEU A 31 -9.33 22.83 -9.19
CA LEU A 31 -10.18 22.54 -8.04
C LEU A 31 -11.54 23.25 -8.14
N ASP A 32 -11.55 24.51 -8.58
CA ASP A 32 -12.77 25.31 -8.71
C ASP A 32 -13.75 24.76 -9.76
N VAL A 33 -13.25 24.10 -10.81
CA VAL A 33 -14.09 23.41 -11.81
C VAL A 33 -14.48 21.99 -11.41
N GLY A 34 -14.19 21.58 -10.17
CA GLY A 34 -14.62 20.31 -9.60
C GLY A 34 -13.65 19.14 -9.77
N VAL A 35 -12.39 19.38 -10.17
CA VAL A 35 -11.37 18.32 -10.12
C VAL A 35 -11.07 18.03 -8.64
N PRO A 36 -11.22 16.78 -8.17
CA PRO A 36 -10.94 16.46 -6.78
C PRO A 36 -9.42 16.55 -6.50
N PRO A 37 -9.01 16.97 -5.30
CA PRO A 37 -7.60 16.93 -4.87
C PRO A 37 -6.96 15.54 -4.95
N SER A 38 -7.76 14.47 -4.92
CA SER A 38 -7.35 13.08 -5.04
C SER A 38 -7.17 12.60 -6.50
N SER A 39 -7.31 13.48 -7.49
CA SER A 39 -7.18 13.11 -8.90
C SER A 39 -5.77 12.63 -9.26
N ILE A 40 -5.60 11.34 -9.55
CA ILE A 40 -4.30 10.72 -9.91
C ILE A 40 -3.55 11.52 -11.00
N PRO A 41 -4.17 11.88 -12.15
CA PRO A 41 -3.46 12.63 -13.19
C PRO A 41 -2.92 13.98 -12.70
N LEU A 42 -3.65 14.65 -11.82
CA LEU A 42 -3.23 15.93 -11.25
C LEU A 42 -2.05 15.75 -10.29
N ARG A 43 -2.09 14.71 -9.45
CA ARG A 43 -1.02 14.40 -8.50
C ARG A 43 0.28 14.00 -9.20
N GLN A 44 0.17 13.16 -10.23
CA GLN A 44 1.31 12.70 -11.02
C GLN A 44 1.99 13.86 -11.76
N ALA A 45 1.20 14.78 -12.34
CA ALA A 45 1.74 15.96 -12.99
C ALA A 45 2.51 16.86 -12.02
N LEU A 46 2.09 16.96 -10.75
CA LEU A 46 2.64 17.89 -9.76
C LEU A 46 3.73 17.27 -8.85
N VAL A 47 4.05 15.98 -9.02
CA VAL A 47 4.89 15.23 -8.06
C VAL A 47 6.27 15.87 -7.85
N HIS A 48 6.88 16.41 -8.90
CA HIS A 48 8.19 17.07 -8.85
C HIS A 48 8.11 18.56 -8.47
N HIS A 49 6.92 19.14 -8.48
CA HIS A 49 6.68 20.58 -8.25
C HIS A 49 5.98 20.86 -6.91
N HIS A 50 5.86 19.85 -6.03
CA HIS A 50 5.22 19.94 -4.71
C HIS A 50 5.64 21.17 -3.89
N ALA A 51 6.94 21.48 -3.86
CA ALA A 51 7.49 22.59 -3.08
C ALA A 51 6.91 23.96 -3.49
N LEU A 52 6.50 24.12 -4.75
CA LEU A 52 5.90 25.37 -5.24
C LEU A 52 4.49 25.60 -4.66
N LEU A 53 3.83 24.55 -4.17
CA LEU A 53 2.49 24.65 -3.60
C LEU A 53 2.52 24.98 -2.10
N GLU A 54 3.70 25.03 -1.48
CA GLU A 54 3.84 25.31 -0.04
C GLU A 54 3.31 26.69 0.35
N GLY A 55 2.71 26.78 1.53
CA GLY A 55 2.12 28.03 2.04
C GLY A 55 0.67 28.31 1.62
N GLU A 56 0.12 27.59 0.63
CA GLU A 56 -1.28 27.77 0.22
C GLU A 56 -2.25 26.85 0.99
N GLU A 57 -3.03 27.42 1.90
CA GLU A 57 -4.00 26.67 2.73
C GLU A 57 -5.06 25.95 1.89
N LYS A 58 -5.54 26.57 0.81
CA LYS A 58 -6.54 25.98 -0.08
C LYS A 58 -6.06 24.71 -0.79
N LEU A 59 -4.73 24.56 -0.92
CA LEU A 59 -4.10 23.42 -1.58
C LEU A 59 -3.60 22.37 -0.59
N ALA A 60 -3.81 22.57 0.73
CA ALA A 60 -3.30 21.68 1.78
C ALA A 60 -3.67 20.19 1.54
N LYS A 61 -4.93 19.91 1.20
CA LYS A 61 -5.38 18.54 0.90
C LYS A 61 -4.70 17.93 -0.32
N LEU A 62 -4.54 18.72 -1.39
CA LEU A 62 -3.87 18.27 -2.61
C LEU A 62 -2.38 18.00 -2.34
N ARG A 63 -1.72 18.87 -1.56
CA ARG A 63 -0.32 18.69 -1.15
C ARG A 63 -0.10 17.39 -0.41
N GLU A 64 -0.99 17.03 0.51
CA GLU A 64 -0.88 15.76 1.23
C GLU A 64 -0.95 14.57 0.28
N TYR A 65 -1.89 14.59 -0.68
CA TYR A 65 -1.94 13.53 -1.68
C TYR A 65 -0.72 13.50 -2.62
N ILE A 66 -0.14 14.65 -2.96
CA ILE A 66 1.11 14.72 -3.74
C ILE A 66 2.27 14.16 -2.92
N ARG A 67 2.35 14.45 -1.62
CA ARG A 67 3.36 13.91 -0.70
C ARG A 67 3.29 12.38 -0.60
N LEU A 68 2.09 11.83 -0.47
CA LEU A 68 1.87 10.38 -0.52
C LEU A 68 2.31 9.78 -1.86
N GLU A 69 2.04 10.46 -2.98
CA GLU A 69 2.47 10.02 -4.31
C GLU A 69 4.00 10.07 -4.47
N ARG A 70 4.67 11.09 -3.92
CA ARG A 70 6.14 11.18 -3.86
C ARG A 70 6.74 10.04 -3.04
N GLN A 71 6.14 9.73 -1.89
CA GLN A 71 6.56 8.61 -1.04
C GLN A 71 6.42 7.26 -1.78
N LYS A 72 5.31 7.05 -2.50
CA LYS A 72 5.11 5.86 -3.34
C LYS A 72 6.17 5.73 -4.44
N GLN A 73 6.63 6.85 -5.00
CA GLN A 73 7.66 6.90 -6.04
C GLN A 73 9.10 6.89 -5.48
N GLY A 74 9.27 6.88 -4.15
CA GLY A 74 10.59 6.91 -3.51
C GLY A 74 11.35 8.23 -3.72
N LEU A 75 10.63 9.33 -3.95
CA LEU A 75 11.20 10.66 -4.25
C LEU A 75 11.50 11.49 -3.00
N ASP A 76 11.03 11.08 -1.83
CA ASP A 76 11.40 11.68 -0.54
C ASP A 76 12.48 10.82 0.12
N LEU A 77 13.75 11.10 -0.21
CA LEU A 77 14.93 10.41 0.35
C LEU A 77 15.65 11.22 1.45
N ASP A 78 15.21 12.45 1.77
CA ASP A 78 16.00 13.40 2.57
C ASP A 78 15.21 14.09 3.71
N GLU A 79 14.28 13.41 4.39
CA GLU A 79 13.84 13.86 5.73
C GLU A 79 14.11 12.78 6.79
N PRO A 80 14.77 13.14 7.92
CA PRO A 80 14.99 12.21 9.00
C PRO A 80 13.63 11.77 9.55
N GLU A 81 13.44 10.44 9.64
CA GLU A 81 12.31 9.80 10.29
C GLU A 81 12.14 10.38 11.71
N THR A 82 11.29 11.39 11.85
CA THR A 82 10.87 11.87 13.16
C THR A 82 9.81 10.90 13.65
N GLU A 83 10.28 9.99 14.51
CA GLU A 83 9.50 9.32 15.53
C GLU A 83 8.62 10.36 16.23
N ASP A 84 7.34 10.43 15.87
CA ASP A 84 6.19 10.70 16.76
C ASP A 84 4.95 11.08 15.95
N ALA A 85 4.11 10.08 15.68
CA ALA A 85 2.68 10.30 15.44
C ALA A 85 1.92 9.10 16.00
N ALA A 86 1.80 9.09 17.33
CA ALA A 86 0.68 8.44 17.97
C ALA A 86 -0.58 9.27 17.68
N ASP A 87 -1.62 8.57 17.20
CA ASP A 87 -3.04 8.87 17.39
C ASP A 87 -3.64 10.08 16.64
N ALA A 88 -4.27 9.80 15.49
CA ALA A 88 -5.68 10.15 15.27
C ALA A 88 -6.18 9.40 14.02
N GLY A 89 -7.31 8.71 14.17
CA GLY A 89 -7.90 7.90 13.11
C GLY A 89 -8.37 8.74 11.92
N ASP A 90 -7.94 8.30 10.74
CA ASP A 90 -8.82 8.03 9.61
C ASP A 90 -8.16 6.88 8.84
N GLU A 91 -8.70 5.68 9.02
CA GLU A 91 -8.32 4.54 8.17
C GLU A 91 -8.92 4.80 6.78
N GLU A 92 -8.24 5.60 5.94
CA GLU A 92 -8.47 5.53 4.50
C GLU A 92 -8.14 4.08 4.08
N GLU A 93 -9.20 3.30 3.82
CA GLU A 93 -9.09 1.99 3.21
C GLU A 93 -8.24 2.13 1.94
N PRO A 94 -7.18 1.32 1.75
CA PRO A 94 -6.36 1.43 0.55
C PRO A 94 -7.24 1.28 -0.69
N GLU A 95 -7.18 2.26 -1.61
CA GLU A 95 -7.92 2.28 -2.88
C GLU A 95 -7.88 0.87 -3.50
N GLU A 96 -9.05 0.21 -3.52
CA GLU A 96 -9.18 -1.11 -4.12
C GLU A 96 -8.72 -1.03 -5.57
N GLN A 97 -7.76 -1.87 -5.96
CA GLN A 97 -7.50 -2.08 -7.38
C GLN A 97 -8.83 -2.45 -8.06
N ASP A 98 -9.12 -1.80 -9.20
CA ASP A 98 -10.34 -1.95 -9.99
C ASP A 98 -10.39 -3.34 -10.66
N PHE A 99 -10.45 -4.39 -9.85
CA PHE A 99 -10.73 -5.74 -10.31
C PHE A 99 -12.21 -5.85 -10.65
N SER A 100 -12.54 -6.41 -11.80
CA SER A 100 -13.94 -6.75 -12.10
C SER A 100 -14.49 -7.73 -11.06
N GLU A 101 -15.78 -7.63 -10.75
CA GLU A 101 -16.43 -8.54 -9.77
C GLU A 101 -16.22 -10.02 -10.14
N GLU A 102 -16.25 -10.33 -11.45
CA GLU A 102 -16.00 -11.66 -11.98
C GLU A 102 -14.58 -12.16 -11.66
N GLN A 103 -13.57 -11.28 -11.77
CA GLN A 103 -12.20 -11.62 -11.42
C GLN A 103 -12.06 -11.84 -9.92
N ARG A 104 -12.63 -10.96 -9.09
CA ARG A 104 -12.59 -11.09 -7.63
C ARG A 104 -13.18 -12.42 -7.16
N GLU A 105 -14.32 -12.82 -7.72
CA GLU A 105 -14.96 -14.08 -7.37
C GLU A 105 -14.15 -15.30 -7.86
N ALA A 106 -13.60 -15.25 -9.07
CA ALA A 106 -12.77 -16.34 -9.60
C ALA A 106 -11.49 -16.56 -8.76
N GLU A 107 -10.79 -15.47 -8.41
CA GLU A 107 -9.61 -15.50 -7.56
C GLU A 107 -9.95 -16.04 -6.17
N ARG A 108 -11.04 -15.54 -5.57
CA ARG A 108 -11.53 -16.01 -4.27
C ARG A 108 -11.82 -17.50 -4.28
N VAL A 109 -12.55 -18.03 -5.26
CA VAL A 109 -12.90 -19.46 -5.34
C VAL A 109 -11.64 -20.32 -5.45
N ALA A 110 -10.67 -19.91 -6.27
CA ALA A 110 -9.41 -20.63 -6.43
C ALA A 110 -8.57 -20.64 -5.14
N VAL A 111 -8.44 -19.49 -4.48
CA VAL A 111 -7.70 -19.35 -3.22
C VAL A 111 -8.40 -20.08 -2.09
N ALA A 112 -9.74 -20.00 -2.00
CA ALA A 112 -10.53 -20.72 -1.01
C ALA A 112 -10.32 -22.23 -1.12
N ALA A 113 -10.34 -22.79 -2.35
CA ALA A 113 -10.07 -24.21 -2.56
C ALA A 113 -8.66 -24.61 -2.09
N ALA A 114 -7.67 -23.72 -2.23
CA ALA A 114 -6.30 -23.96 -1.78
C ALA A 114 -6.11 -23.80 -0.26
N LEU A 115 -6.87 -22.92 0.39
CA LEU A 115 -6.71 -22.54 1.80
C LEU A 115 -7.73 -23.19 2.74
N LEU A 116 -8.72 -23.92 2.22
CA LEU A 116 -9.76 -24.57 3.02
C LEU A 116 -9.18 -25.45 4.15
N GLY A 117 -9.53 -25.13 5.39
CA GLY A 117 -9.07 -25.85 6.58
C GLY A 117 -7.59 -25.63 6.96
N LYS A 118 -6.89 -24.72 6.28
CA LYS A 118 -5.48 -24.40 6.53
C LYS A 118 -5.32 -23.17 7.43
N ASN A 119 -4.10 -22.99 7.95
CA ASN A 119 -3.74 -21.86 8.79
C ASN A 119 -3.01 -20.78 7.98
N LEU A 120 -3.59 -19.59 7.93
CA LEU A 120 -3.04 -18.40 7.31
C LEU A 120 -2.50 -17.46 8.40
N LEU A 121 -1.22 -17.13 8.31
CA LEU A 121 -0.55 -16.19 9.20
C LEU A 121 -0.22 -14.90 8.45
N LEU A 122 -0.65 -13.76 8.98
CA LEU A 122 -0.35 -12.43 8.46
C LEU A 122 0.68 -11.74 9.37
N LEU A 123 1.76 -11.25 8.77
CA LEU A 123 2.81 -10.48 9.42
C LEU A 123 2.92 -9.11 8.74
N GLY A 124 2.80 -8.03 9.49
CA GLY A 124 2.93 -6.67 8.98
C GLY A 124 2.06 -5.68 9.74
N GLY A 125 2.66 -4.67 10.35
CA GLY A 125 1.96 -3.55 10.97
C GLY A 125 1.01 -3.93 12.10
N VAL A 126 -0.11 -3.20 12.18
CA VAL A 126 -1.13 -3.37 13.21
C VAL A 126 -2.20 -4.37 12.73
N PRO A 127 -2.56 -5.39 13.56
CA PRO A 127 -3.58 -6.36 13.20
C PRO A 127 -4.93 -5.71 12.92
N LYS A 128 -5.53 -6.03 11.77
CA LYS A 128 -6.91 -5.64 11.44
C LYS A 128 -7.83 -6.84 11.54
N GLN A 129 -8.55 -6.94 12.66
CA GLN A 129 -9.44 -8.08 12.92
C GLN A 129 -10.50 -8.26 11.83
N LYS A 130 -11.08 -7.16 11.33
CA LYS A 130 -12.04 -7.18 10.21
C LYS A 130 -11.51 -7.90 8.97
N VAL A 131 -10.23 -7.70 8.63
CA VAL A 131 -9.61 -8.36 7.48
C VAL A 131 -9.46 -9.85 7.73
N CYS A 132 -9.06 -10.24 8.94
CA CYS A 132 -9.02 -11.66 9.32
C CYS A 132 -10.40 -12.31 9.24
N ASP A 133 -11.43 -11.65 9.75
CA ASP A 133 -12.80 -12.20 9.74
C ASP A 133 -13.29 -12.40 8.30
N VAL A 134 -13.07 -11.42 7.42
CA VAL A 134 -13.40 -11.52 5.99
C VAL A 134 -12.64 -12.66 5.32
N LEU A 135 -11.34 -12.82 5.59
CA LEU A 135 -10.54 -13.92 5.01
C LEU A 135 -11.01 -15.29 5.52
N GLN A 136 -11.36 -15.41 6.80
CA GLN A 136 -11.88 -16.65 7.37
C GLN A 136 -13.21 -17.04 6.72
N ASP A 137 -14.13 -16.08 6.59
CA ASP A 137 -15.45 -16.28 5.98
C ASP A 137 -15.34 -16.61 4.49
N GLN A 138 -14.52 -15.87 3.74
CA GLN A 138 -14.40 -16.03 2.29
C GLN A 138 -13.60 -17.25 1.86
N LEU A 139 -12.58 -17.64 2.62
CA LEU A 139 -11.61 -18.69 2.24
C LEU A 139 -11.76 -19.99 3.03
N GLY A 140 -12.56 -20.00 4.11
CA GLY A 140 -12.74 -21.17 4.96
C GLY A 140 -11.44 -21.63 5.66
N CYS A 141 -10.53 -20.69 5.92
CA CYS A 141 -9.25 -20.92 6.58
C CYS A 141 -9.22 -20.34 8.00
N SER A 142 -8.24 -20.73 8.82
CA SER A 142 -7.95 -20.07 10.09
C SER A 142 -6.94 -18.94 9.86
N ALA A 143 -7.39 -17.68 9.86
CA ALA A 143 -6.52 -16.52 9.64
C ALA A 143 -6.14 -15.85 10.97
N ARG A 144 -4.85 -15.63 11.22
CA ARG A 144 -4.33 -14.89 12.37
C ARG A 144 -3.37 -13.79 11.91
N TRP A 145 -3.52 -12.59 12.43
CA TRP A 145 -2.61 -11.47 12.16
C TRP A 145 -1.84 -11.10 13.41
N LEU A 146 -0.53 -11.24 13.36
CA LEU A 146 0.35 -10.86 14.46
C LEU A 146 0.83 -9.42 14.27
N ARG A 147 0.83 -8.66 15.37
CA ARG A 147 1.41 -7.33 15.38
C ARG A 147 2.91 -7.43 15.18
N THR A 148 3.43 -6.70 14.21
CA THR A 148 4.86 -6.65 13.91
C THR A 148 5.30 -5.20 13.75
N SER A 149 6.48 -4.89 14.27
CA SER A 149 7.20 -3.64 14.05
C SER A 149 8.44 -3.88 13.19
N LYS A 150 8.96 -2.83 12.54
CA LYS A 150 10.28 -2.86 11.88
C LYS A 150 11.43 -3.13 12.85
N THR A 151 11.22 -2.91 14.15
CA THR A 151 12.20 -3.19 15.21
C THR A 151 12.09 -4.61 15.79
N ASP A 152 11.05 -5.36 15.44
CA ASP A 152 10.91 -6.74 15.91
C ASP A 152 11.93 -7.67 15.21
N LYS A 153 12.43 -8.64 15.96
CA LYS A 153 13.31 -9.71 15.47
C LYS A 153 12.51 -10.90 14.96
N ALA A 154 12.96 -11.54 13.89
CA ALA A 154 12.28 -12.70 13.31
C ALA A 154 12.07 -13.84 14.31
N ALA A 155 13.02 -14.06 15.22
CA ALA A 155 12.98 -15.16 16.20
C ALA A 155 11.71 -15.16 17.07
N LYS A 156 11.10 -14.00 17.30
CA LYS A 156 9.83 -13.86 18.05
C LYS A 156 8.68 -14.60 17.38
N PHE A 157 8.71 -14.73 16.05
CA PHE A 157 7.61 -15.26 15.24
C PHE A 157 7.90 -16.65 14.68
N GLU A 158 9.07 -17.22 14.94
CA GLU A 158 9.50 -18.51 14.37
C GLU A 158 8.49 -19.63 14.62
N ALA A 159 8.00 -19.75 15.87
CA ALA A 159 7.06 -20.80 16.24
C ALA A 159 5.72 -20.68 15.51
N ASP A 160 5.19 -19.46 15.35
CA ASP A 160 3.96 -19.22 14.61
C ASP A 160 4.17 -19.43 13.10
N ILE A 161 5.30 -18.98 12.54
CA ILE A 161 5.65 -19.15 11.12
C ILE A 161 5.77 -20.63 10.76
N ARG A 162 6.46 -21.43 11.57
CA ARG A 162 6.62 -22.88 11.33
C ARG A 162 5.30 -23.65 11.47
N LYS A 163 4.34 -23.14 12.25
CA LYS A 163 3.03 -23.77 12.46
C LYS A 163 2.04 -23.43 11.33
N ALA A 164 2.20 -22.28 10.68
CA ALA A 164 1.30 -21.83 9.63
C ALA A 164 1.49 -22.63 8.33
N ASP A 165 0.40 -22.85 7.60
CA ASP A 165 0.42 -23.49 6.28
C ASP A 165 0.77 -22.46 5.19
N TYR A 166 0.25 -21.24 5.36
CA TYR A 166 0.53 -20.06 4.53
C TYR A 166 0.96 -18.91 5.42
N VAL A 167 2.04 -18.24 5.04
CA VAL A 167 2.53 -17.02 5.69
C VAL A 167 2.47 -15.89 4.67
N VAL A 168 1.82 -14.80 5.02
CA VAL A 168 1.72 -13.58 4.22
C VAL A 168 2.46 -12.47 4.95
N VAL A 169 3.47 -11.89 4.30
CA VAL A 169 4.33 -10.86 4.87
C VAL A 169 4.15 -9.54 4.12
N VAL A 170 3.73 -8.49 4.81
CA VAL A 170 3.66 -7.13 4.25
C VAL A 170 5.02 -6.47 4.35
N LYS A 171 5.80 -6.51 3.26
CA LYS A 171 7.22 -6.14 3.22
C LYS A 171 7.52 -4.77 3.83
N ASN A 172 6.67 -3.78 3.57
CA ASN A 172 6.89 -2.39 4.03
C ASN A 172 6.63 -2.18 5.52
N LEU A 173 5.97 -3.13 6.19
CA LEU A 173 5.56 -3.03 7.59
C LEU A 173 6.29 -4.03 8.51
N VAL A 174 7.31 -4.72 7.99
CA VAL A 174 8.16 -5.64 8.74
C VAL A 174 9.63 -5.31 8.51
N SER A 175 10.50 -5.83 9.37
CA SER A 175 11.94 -5.79 9.13
C SER A 175 12.34 -6.70 7.96
N HIS A 176 13.43 -6.35 7.28
CA HIS A 176 14.02 -7.22 6.25
C HIS A 176 14.34 -8.62 6.81
N ASP A 177 14.81 -8.69 8.05
CA ASP A 177 15.08 -9.94 8.78
C ASP A 177 13.84 -10.85 8.87
N ILE A 178 12.68 -10.30 9.23
CA ILE A 178 11.42 -11.07 9.28
C ILE A 178 11.04 -11.61 7.91
N CYS A 179 11.18 -10.81 6.85
CA CYS A 179 10.84 -11.22 5.49
C CYS A 179 11.72 -12.39 5.01
N ASP A 180 13.04 -12.27 5.20
CA ASP A 180 14.00 -13.28 4.76
C ASP A 180 13.84 -14.58 5.57
N LYS A 181 13.69 -14.46 6.89
CA LYS A 181 13.50 -15.61 7.78
C LYS A 181 12.15 -16.29 7.59
N ALA A 182 11.09 -15.55 7.32
CA ALA A 182 9.79 -16.13 7.00
C ALA A 182 9.88 -17.01 5.74
N ARG A 183 10.58 -16.56 4.69
CA ARG A 183 10.83 -17.36 3.48
C ARG A 183 11.69 -18.58 3.76
N GLU A 184 12.75 -18.43 4.57
CA GLU A 184 13.64 -19.53 4.94
C GLU A 184 12.88 -20.63 5.72
N TRP A 185 12.20 -20.26 6.81
CA TRP A 185 11.51 -21.22 7.68
C TRP A 185 10.30 -21.89 7.05
N THR A 186 9.57 -21.17 6.18
CA THR A 186 8.48 -21.80 5.41
C THR A 186 9.02 -22.78 4.38
N LYS A 187 10.13 -22.45 3.70
CA LYS A 187 10.79 -23.36 2.76
C LYS A 187 11.31 -24.63 3.45
N GLU A 188 11.91 -24.51 4.63
CA GLU A 188 12.34 -25.67 5.45
C GLU A 188 11.19 -26.63 5.78
N THR A 189 10.01 -26.08 6.03
CA THR A 189 8.82 -26.84 6.46
C THR A 189 7.91 -27.25 5.30
N GLY A 190 8.28 -26.92 4.05
CA GLY A 190 7.47 -27.18 2.86
C GLY A 190 6.16 -26.37 2.84
N ARG A 191 6.15 -25.22 3.51
CA ARG A 191 5.00 -24.30 3.60
C ARG A 191 5.14 -23.14 2.61
N HIS A 192 4.07 -22.37 2.49
CA HIS A 192 4.02 -21.28 1.52
C HIS A 192 4.28 -19.94 2.19
N CYS A 193 5.09 -19.09 1.55
CA CYS A 193 5.32 -17.72 1.98
C CYS A 193 5.07 -16.77 0.80
N VAL A 194 4.17 -15.82 1.01
CA VAL A 194 3.81 -14.79 0.05
C VAL A 194 4.20 -13.44 0.61
N VAL A 195 4.93 -12.65 -0.18
CA VAL A 195 5.40 -11.32 0.23
C VAL A 195 4.62 -10.26 -0.52
N LEU A 196 3.89 -9.44 0.21
CA LEU A 196 3.11 -8.32 -0.33
C LEU A 196 4.01 -7.10 -0.43
N ARG A 197 4.11 -6.52 -1.63
CA ARG A 197 4.84 -5.26 -1.86
C ARG A 197 4.07 -4.05 -1.31
N SER A 198 2.75 -4.09 -1.42
CA SER A 198 1.85 -3.03 -0.96
C SER A 198 0.45 -3.59 -0.73
N GLY A 199 -0.34 -2.87 0.06
CA GLY A 199 -1.73 -3.23 0.35
C GLY A 199 -1.89 -4.40 1.30
N TYR A 200 -2.92 -4.31 2.15
CA TYR A 200 -3.17 -5.28 3.22
C TYR A 200 -4.68 -5.49 3.46
N GLY A 201 -5.51 -5.10 2.49
CA GLY A 201 -6.93 -5.42 2.46
C GLY A 201 -7.18 -6.86 2.03
N ALA A 202 -8.33 -7.42 2.40
CA ALA A 202 -8.68 -8.82 2.13
C ALA A 202 -8.61 -9.14 0.62
N VAL A 203 -9.17 -8.29 -0.23
CA VAL A 203 -9.16 -8.44 -1.69
C VAL A 203 -7.73 -8.55 -2.23
N GLN A 204 -6.84 -7.67 -1.78
CA GLN A 204 -5.46 -7.66 -2.25
C GLN A 204 -4.66 -8.86 -1.75
N ILE A 205 -4.91 -9.29 -0.51
CA ILE A 205 -4.33 -10.53 0.04
C ILE A 205 -4.77 -11.73 -0.81
N VAL A 206 -6.05 -11.82 -1.16
CA VAL A 206 -6.58 -12.88 -2.03
C VAL A 206 -5.93 -12.84 -3.41
N HIS A 207 -5.84 -11.66 -4.03
CA HIS A 207 -5.20 -11.50 -5.34
C HIS A 207 -3.74 -11.97 -5.34
N HIS A 208 -2.94 -11.56 -4.36
CA HIS A 208 -1.54 -11.97 -4.27
C HIS A 208 -1.37 -13.46 -3.95
N LEU A 209 -2.27 -14.04 -3.15
CA LEU A 209 -2.30 -15.49 -2.93
C LEU A 209 -2.62 -16.21 -4.24
N TYR A 210 -3.55 -15.70 -5.04
CA TYR A 210 -3.92 -16.26 -6.34
C TYR A 210 -2.74 -16.23 -7.32
N GLU A 211 -2.07 -15.08 -7.49
CA GLU A 211 -0.89 -14.97 -8.35
C GLU A 211 0.24 -15.92 -7.91
N TYR A 212 0.47 -16.04 -6.60
CA TYR A 212 1.42 -17.01 -6.06
C TYR A 212 1.06 -18.46 -6.42
N LEU A 213 -0.23 -18.84 -6.32
CA LEU A 213 -0.69 -20.18 -6.70
C LEU A 213 -0.52 -20.47 -8.20
N LEU A 214 -0.57 -19.43 -9.05
CA LEU A 214 -0.26 -19.54 -10.47
C LEU A 214 1.26 -19.65 -10.77
N GLY A 215 2.12 -19.60 -9.75
CA GLY A 215 3.57 -19.60 -9.90
C GLY A 215 4.12 -18.28 -10.43
N ARG A 216 3.31 -17.22 -10.42
CA ARG A 216 3.73 -15.86 -10.74
C ARG A 216 4.17 -15.24 -9.43
N ASP A 217 5.45 -15.37 -9.12
CA ASP A 217 6.01 -14.84 -7.87
C ASP A 217 5.86 -13.29 -7.87
N PRO A 218 5.06 -12.70 -6.97
CA PRO A 218 4.82 -11.25 -6.94
C PRO A 218 6.01 -10.45 -6.37
#